data_AF-A0A7X4EHG3-F1
#
_entry.id   AF-A0A7X4EHG3-F1
#
_cell.length_a   1.000
_cell.length_b   1.000
_cell.length_c   1.000
_cell.angle_alpha   90.00
_cell.angle_beta   90.00
_cell.angle_gamma   90.00
#
_symmetry.space_group_name_H-M   'P 1'
#
loop_
_entity.id
_entity.type
_entity.pdbx_description
1 polymer ?
#
loop_
_entity_poly.entity_id
_entity_poly.type
_entity_poly.pdbx_seq_one_letter_code
_entity_poly.pdbx_strand_id
1 'polypeptide(L)'
;MIRGARFALLASAALTLACQEPPQPLLGEWVSVGSARPAMTYIFEGDGRSTWILDLPQGPDTVVIDYRVDYARTPIHLNVGPWSTGPVAGQTLFGIVELLGPDRFRVDFEPGDPDTGAMERPGEFSSQTVTFVRMRN
;
A
#
# COMPACT_ATOMS: atom_id res chain seq x y z
N MET A 1 -57.13 6.66 -48.39
CA MET A 1 -55.66 6.54 -48.24
C MET A 1 -55.28 7.11 -46.89
N ILE A 2 -54.96 6.29 -45.89
CA ILE A 2 -54.46 6.74 -44.58
C ILE A 2 -53.21 5.91 -44.26
N ARG A 3 -52.06 6.59 -44.16
CA ARG A 3 -50.75 6.02 -43.85
C ARG A 3 -50.64 5.77 -42.35
N GLY A 4 -50.52 4.51 -41.94
CA GLY A 4 -50.17 4.13 -40.57
C GLY A 4 -48.65 4.16 -40.39
N ALA A 5 -48.14 5.13 -39.63
CA ALA A 5 -46.75 5.19 -39.22
C ALA A 5 -46.52 4.27 -38.01
N ARG A 6 -45.68 3.24 -38.16
CA ARG A 6 -45.20 2.42 -37.05
C ARG A 6 -43.97 3.09 -36.45
N PHE A 7 -44.10 3.64 -35.25
CA PHE A 7 -42.98 4.08 -34.43
C PHE A 7 -42.30 2.85 -33.83
N ALA A 8 -41.07 2.58 -34.25
CA ALA A 8 -40.18 1.63 -33.59
C ALA A 8 -39.44 2.38 -32.46
N LEU A 9 -39.77 2.06 -31.21
CA LEU A 9 -39.00 2.47 -30.03
C LEU A 9 -37.76 1.59 -29.92
N LEU A 10 -36.59 2.16 -30.21
CA LEU A 10 -35.29 1.58 -29.86
C LEU A 10 -34.99 1.93 -28.40
N ALA A 11 -35.14 0.94 -27.51
CA ALA A 11 -34.72 1.06 -26.12
C ALA A 11 -33.19 0.91 -26.04
N SER A 12 -32.47 2.03 -25.87
CA SER A 12 -31.04 2.04 -25.60
C SER A 12 -30.78 1.57 -24.16
N ALA A 13 -30.29 0.33 -24.01
CA ALA A 13 -29.79 -0.18 -22.73
C ALA A 13 -28.45 0.51 -22.40
N ALA A 14 -28.49 1.47 -21.48
CA ALA A 14 -27.29 2.07 -20.89
C ALA A 14 -26.66 1.06 -19.91
N LEU A 15 -25.61 0.38 -20.35
CA LEU A 15 -24.73 -0.42 -19.50
C LEU A 15 -23.99 0.52 -18.55
N THR A 16 -24.46 0.64 -17.31
CA THR A 16 -23.70 1.25 -16.22
C THR A 16 -22.55 0.30 -15.87
N LEU A 17 -21.40 0.48 -16.51
CA LEU A 17 -20.14 -0.09 -16.05
C LEU A 17 -19.87 0.50 -14.66
N ALA A 18 -20.17 -0.26 -13.61
CA ALA A 18 -19.72 0.05 -12.27
C ALA A 18 -18.18 0.09 -12.31
N CYS A 19 -17.59 1.28 -12.22
CA CYS A 19 -16.18 1.44 -11.92
C CYS A 19 -15.94 0.84 -10.54
N GLN A 20 -15.57 -0.45 -10.48
CA GLN A 20 -14.96 -0.99 -9.27
C GLN A 20 -13.60 -0.33 -9.14
N GLU A 21 -13.37 0.34 -8.01
CA GLU A 21 -12.03 0.83 -7.70
C GLU A 21 -11.04 -0.34 -7.75
N PRO A 22 -9.83 -0.13 -8.31
CA PRO A 22 -8.84 -1.18 -8.38
C PRO A 22 -8.54 -1.69 -6.97
N PRO A 23 -8.39 -3.02 -6.80
CA PRO A 23 -8.16 -3.61 -5.49
C PRO A 23 -6.90 -3.01 -4.85
N GLN A 24 -7.03 -2.58 -3.59
CA GLN A 24 -5.92 -2.06 -2.79
C GLN A 24 -5.52 -3.11 -1.73
N PRO A 25 -4.75 -4.15 -2.10
CA PRO A 25 -4.53 -5.32 -1.24
C PRO A 25 -3.81 -5.00 0.07
N LEU A 26 -3.10 -3.87 0.15
CA LEU A 26 -2.37 -3.45 1.35
C LEU A 26 -3.23 -2.73 2.39
N LEU A 27 -4.46 -2.32 2.08
CA LEU A 27 -5.30 -1.65 3.08
C LEU A 27 -5.56 -2.54 4.30
N GLY A 28 -5.64 -1.92 5.48
CA GLY A 28 -5.91 -2.58 6.75
C GLY A 28 -4.67 -2.71 7.64
N GLU A 29 -4.81 -3.53 8.67
CA GLU A 29 -3.82 -3.71 9.74
C GLU A 29 -2.96 -4.97 9.54
N TRP A 30 -1.67 -4.81 9.74
CA TRP A 30 -0.64 -5.79 9.43
C TRP A 30 0.43 -5.83 10.51
N VAL A 31 0.70 -7.01 11.04
CA VAL A 31 1.73 -7.22 12.06
C VAL A 31 2.92 -7.97 11.48
N SER A 32 4.12 -7.51 11.79
CA SER A 32 5.37 -8.17 11.38
C SER A 32 5.51 -9.50 12.08
N VAL A 33 6.04 -10.51 11.39
CA VAL A 33 6.30 -11.84 11.95
C VAL A 33 7.73 -12.28 11.67
N GLY A 34 8.18 -13.31 12.40
CA GLY A 34 9.50 -13.90 12.23
C GLY A 34 10.56 -13.22 13.10
N SER A 35 11.67 -12.82 12.49
CA SER A 35 12.84 -12.26 13.19
C SER A 35 12.84 -10.74 13.30
N ALA A 36 11.81 -10.05 12.79
CA ALA A 36 11.68 -8.61 12.91
C ALA A 36 11.60 -8.20 14.39
N ARG A 37 12.57 -7.40 14.83
CA ARG A 37 12.64 -6.85 16.19
C ARG A 37 13.02 -5.36 16.11
N PRO A 38 12.24 -4.46 16.75
CA PRO A 38 10.99 -4.72 17.47
C PRO A 38 9.88 -5.25 16.55
N ALA A 39 8.79 -5.79 17.15
CA ALA A 39 7.60 -6.09 16.37
C ALA A 39 7.02 -4.77 15.85
N MET A 40 6.53 -4.80 14.62
CA MET A 40 6.01 -3.65 13.89
C MET A 40 4.58 -3.93 13.47
N THR A 41 3.70 -2.95 13.66
CA THR A 41 2.35 -2.97 13.07
C THR A 41 2.22 -1.81 12.09
N TYR A 42 1.79 -2.11 10.86
CA TYR A 42 1.36 -1.12 9.88
C TYR A 42 -0.15 -1.13 9.75
N ILE A 43 -0.76 0.04 9.79
CA ILE A 43 -2.17 0.26 9.46
C ILE A 43 -2.19 1.14 8.22
N PHE A 44 -2.60 0.61 7.07
CA PHE A 44 -2.71 1.38 5.82
C PHE A 44 -4.15 1.86 5.60
N GLU A 45 -4.33 3.18 5.45
CA GLU A 45 -5.61 3.84 5.24
C GLU A 45 -5.81 4.21 3.75
N GLY A 46 -7.06 4.21 3.28
CA GLY A 46 -7.40 4.46 1.87
C GLY A 46 -7.09 5.87 1.36
N ASP A 47 -6.72 6.80 2.24
CA ASP A 47 -6.38 8.18 1.91
C ASP A 47 -4.87 8.41 1.71
N GLY A 48 -4.06 7.35 1.76
CA GLY A 48 -2.61 7.44 1.61
C GLY A 48 -1.86 7.74 2.92
N ARG A 49 -2.52 7.65 4.08
CA ARG A 49 -1.86 7.68 5.40
C ARG A 49 -1.68 6.30 5.98
N SER A 50 -0.62 6.12 6.73
CA SER A 50 -0.36 4.90 7.49
C SER A 50 0.00 5.23 8.93
N THR A 51 -0.43 4.37 9.85
CA THR A 51 0.07 4.36 11.23
C THR A 51 1.08 3.23 11.38
N TRP A 52 2.29 3.55 11.83
CA TRP A 52 3.32 2.59 12.19
C TRP A 52 3.48 2.53 13.69
N ILE A 53 3.38 1.34 14.26
CA ILE A 53 3.51 1.08 15.69
C ILE A 53 4.73 0.18 15.89
N LEU A 54 5.69 0.62 16.71
CA LEU A 54 6.88 -0.13 17.10
C LEU A 54 6.72 -0.60 18.55
N ASP A 55 6.66 -1.91 18.76
CA ASP A 55 6.57 -2.50 20.10
C ASP A 55 7.94 -2.50 20.79
N LEU A 56 8.28 -1.40 21.45
CA LEU A 56 9.54 -1.24 22.18
C LEU A 56 9.40 -1.69 23.65
N PRO A 57 10.50 -2.08 24.32
CA PRO A 57 10.47 -2.50 25.73
C PRO A 57 9.91 -1.46 26.70
N GLN A 58 10.08 -0.17 26.40
CA GLN A 58 9.59 0.95 27.20
C GLN A 58 8.12 1.33 26.91
N GLY A 59 7.47 0.64 25.98
CA GLY A 59 6.13 0.94 25.49
C GLY A 59 6.09 1.17 23.97
N PRO A 60 4.92 1.10 23.34
CA PRO A 60 4.79 1.28 21.90
C PRO A 60 5.13 2.72 21.51
N ASP A 61 5.91 2.88 20.43
CA ASP A 61 6.09 4.15 19.74
C ASP A 61 5.21 4.18 18.49
N THR A 62 4.56 5.30 18.21
CA THR A 62 3.56 5.41 17.13
C THR A 62 3.85 6.61 16.26
N VAL A 63 3.94 6.37 14.95
CA VAL A 63 4.19 7.40 13.93
C VAL A 63 3.09 7.33 12.88
N VAL A 64 2.50 8.48 12.56
CA VAL A 64 1.60 8.63 11.41
C VAL A 64 2.41 9.18 10.25
N ILE A 65 2.32 8.54 9.10
CA ILE A 65 3.18 8.82 7.95
C ILE A 65 2.44 8.66 6.63
N ASP A 66 2.78 9.47 5.64
CA ASP A 66 2.23 9.33 4.30
C ASP A 66 2.87 8.14 3.58
N TYR A 67 2.09 7.49 2.73
CA TYR A 67 2.56 6.42 1.87
C TYR A 67 1.98 6.51 0.47
N ARG A 68 2.71 5.92 -0.49
CA ARG A 68 2.27 5.78 -1.88
C ARG A 68 2.57 4.39 -2.39
N VAL A 69 1.64 3.81 -3.12
CA VAL A 69 1.79 2.47 -3.69
C VAL A 69 1.59 2.53 -5.20
N ASP A 70 2.51 1.90 -5.92
CA ASP A 70 2.38 1.67 -7.36
C ASP A 70 2.20 0.17 -7.62
N TYR A 71 0.94 -0.22 -7.78
CA TYR A 71 0.53 -1.59 -8.08
C TYR A 71 0.81 -2.01 -9.53
N ALA A 72 1.23 -1.10 -10.41
CA ALA A 72 1.58 -1.44 -11.79
C ALA A 72 3.00 -2.03 -11.92
N ARG A 73 3.77 -2.06 -10.83
CA ARG A 73 5.14 -2.57 -10.77
C ARG A 73 5.19 -3.97 -10.17
N THR A 74 6.18 -4.74 -10.57
CA THR A 74 6.46 -6.07 -9.99
C THR A 74 7.95 -6.19 -9.68
N PRO A 75 8.35 -6.32 -8.40
CA PRO A 75 7.50 -6.24 -7.20
C PRO A 75 6.75 -4.90 -7.07
N ILE A 76 5.69 -4.86 -6.25
CA ILE A 76 4.91 -3.64 -5.99
C ILE A 76 5.85 -2.60 -5.38
N HIS A 77 5.78 -1.36 -5.85
CA HIS A 77 6.56 -0.28 -5.23
C HIS A 77 5.74 0.35 -4.11
N LEU A 78 6.37 0.51 -2.94
CA LEU A 78 5.82 1.21 -1.77
C LEU A 78 6.78 2.33 -1.39
N ASN A 79 6.27 3.53 -1.13
CA ASN A 79 7.03 4.64 -0.57
C ASN A 79 6.40 5.00 0.77
N VAL A 80 7.20 5.19 1.81
CA VAL A 80 6.72 5.58 3.14
C VAL A 80 7.58 6.73 3.64
N GLY A 81 7.00 7.93 3.74
CA GLY A 81 7.77 9.13 4.05
C GLY A 81 7.11 10.44 3.59
N PRO A 82 7.70 11.59 3.99
CA PRO A 82 8.95 11.70 4.76
C PRO A 82 8.76 11.36 6.25
N TRP A 83 9.78 10.77 6.86
CA TRP A 83 9.78 10.44 8.28
C TRP A 83 10.04 11.69 9.14
N SER A 84 9.23 11.92 10.17
CA SER A 84 9.41 13.07 11.07
C SER A 84 10.43 12.83 12.19
N THR A 85 10.71 11.57 12.52
CA THR A 85 11.53 11.16 13.67
C THR A 85 12.33 9.89 13.35
N GLY A 86 13.26 9.55 14.24
CA GLY A 86 14.07 8.33 14.15
C GLY A 86 15.30 8.45 13.24
N PRO A 87 16.01 7.33 13.00
CA PRO A 87 17.28 7.33 12.24
C PRO A 87 17.15 7.78 10.78
N VAL A 88 15.94 7.69 10.23
CA VAL A 88 15.61 8.05 8.84
C VAL A 88 14.81 9.35 8.74
N ALA A 89 14.82 10.18 9.78
CA ALA A 89 14.13 11.46 9.77
C ALA A 89 14.53 12.33 8.55
N GLY A 90 13.53 12.94 7.90
CA GLY A 90 13.66 13.70 6.66
C GLY A 90 13.68 12.84 5.39
N GLN A 91 13.86 11.52 5.49
CA GLN A 91 14.00 10.63 4.34
C GLN A 91 12.68 9.94 4.00
N THR A 92 12.61 9.36 2.81
CA THR A 92 11.55 8.44 2.41
C THR A 92 12.11 7.03 2.34
N LEU A 93 11.40 6.05 2.88
CA LEU A 93 11.73 4.63 2.66
C LEU A 93 11.11 4.19 1.34
N PHE A 94 11.95 3.80 0.38
CA PHE A 94 11.55 3.27 -0.91
C PHE A 94 11.63 1.75 -0.86
N GLY A 95 10.49 1.07 -0.92
CA GLY A 95 10.40 -0.37 -0.74
C GLY A 95 9.81 -1.15 -1.89
N ILE A 96 10.15 -2.43 -1.94
CA ILE A 96 9.53 -3.41 -2.83
C ILE A 96 8.64 -4.33 -2.00
N VAL A 97 7.44 -4.63 -2.49
CA VAL A 97 6.44 -5.46 -1.82
C VAL A 97 6.05 -6.64 -2.70
N GLU A 98 5.98 -7.82 -2.11
CA GLU A 98 5.43 -9.01 -2.74
C GLU A 98 4.31 -9.58 -1.89
N LEU A 99 3.13 -9.72 -2.50
CA LEU A 99 1.99 -10.39 -1.89
C LEU A 99 2.22 -11.90 -1.95
N LEU A 100 2.23 -12.54 -0.79
CA LEU A 100 2.35 -14.00 -0.65
C LEU A 100 0.97 -14.67 -0.51
N GLY A 101 -0.09 -13.87 -0.45
CA GLY A 101 -1.49 -14.26 -0.31
C GLY A 101 -2.35 -13.05 0.08
N PRO A 102 -3.67 -13.25 0.31
CA PRO A 102 -4.57 -12.15 0.70
C PRO A 102 -4.28 -11.55 2.07
N ASP A 103 -3.67 -12.36 2.96
CA ASP A 103 -3.39 -12.03 4.35
C ASP A 103 -1.89 -12.03 4.67
N ARG A 104 -1.02 -11.99 3.65
CA ARG A 104 0.43 -12.04 3.86
C ARG A 104 1.20 -11.33 2.75
N PHE A 105 2.18 -10.52 3.14
CA PHE A 105 3.14 -9.94 2.20
C PHE A 105 4.53 -9.90 2.82
N ARG A 106 5.55 -9.70 1.98
CA ARG A 106 6.90 -9.34 2.40
C ARG A 106 7.33 -8.01 1.79
N VAL A 107 8.15 -7.28 2.51
CA VAL A 107 8.63 -5.96 2.12
C VAL A 107 10.11 -5.81 2.44
N ASP A 108 10.83 -5.12 1.57
CA ASP A 108 12.18 -4.63 1.80
C ASP A 108 12.23 -3.14 1.49
N PHE A 109 13.11 -2.39 2.15
CA PHE A 109 13.19 -0.92 2.05
C PHE A 109 14.64 -0.46 1.98
N GLU A 110 14.88 0.59 1.20
CA GLU A 110 16.08 1.40 1.29
C GLU A 110 15.69 2.86 1.59
N PRO A 111 16.44 3.57 2.44
CA PRO A 111 16.20 4.97 2.70
C PRO A 111 16.73 5.81 1.53
N GLY A 112 15.99 6.84 1.13
CA GLY A 112 16.45 7.80 0.15
C GLY A 112 15.98 9.21 0.43
N ASP A 113 16.75 10.18 -0.06
CA ASP A 113 16.42 11.60 0.03
C ASP A 113 15.49 12.00 -1.12
N PRO A 114 14.22 12.37 -0.84
CA PRO A 114 13.28 12.75 -1.88
C PRO A 114 13.71 13.99 -2.67
N ASP A 115 14.54 14.87 -2.10
CA ASP A 115 14.96 16.14 -2.73
C ASP A 115 16.08 15.95 -3.75
N THR A 116 16.89 14.90 -3.59
CA THR A 116 17.98 14.58 -4.54
C THR A 116 17.49 13.88 -5.80
N GLY A 117 16.25 13.38 -5.78
CA GLY A 117 15.69 12.53 -6.85
C GLY A 117 16.34 11.14 -6.94
N ALA A 118 17.31 10.82 -6.07
CA ALA A 118 17.92 9.50 -5.97
C ALA A 118 16.95 8.56 -5.21
N MET A 119 16.01 7.97 -5.94
CA MET A 119 15.18 6.89 -5.42
C MET A 119 16.03 5.62 -5.34
N GLU A 120 16.69 5.40 -4.20
CA GLU A 120 17.38 4.16 -3.89
C GLU A 120 16.32 3.16 -3.42
N ARG A 121 15.78 2.35 -4.34
CA ARG A 121 14.86 1.25 -4.02
C ARG A 121 15.64 -0.07 -4.10
N PRO A 122 15.38 -1.06 -3.22
CA PRO A 122 15.99 -2.37 -3.37
C PRO A 122 15.68 -2.97 -4.75
N GLY A 123 16.70 -3.55 -5.40
CA GLY A 123 16.52 -4.30 -6.65
C GLY A 123 15.93 -5.70 -6.44
N GLU A 124 16.10 -6.26 -5.24
CA GLU A 124 15.64 -7.58 -4.85
C GLU A 124 15.42 -7.66 -3.33
N PHE A 125 14.75 -8.72 -2.86
CA PHE A 125 14.55 -8.98 -1.44
C PHE A 125 15.85 -9.47 -0.78
N SER A 126 16.27 -8.79 0.28
CA SER A 126 17.49 -9.07 1.03
C SER A 126 17.24 -9.86 2.32
N SER A 127 18.29 -10.06 3.11
CA SER A 127 18.20 -10.62 4.47
C SER A 127 17.47 -9.70 5.46
N GLN A 128 17.26 -8.42 5.11
CA GLN A 128 16.51 -7.46 5.93
C GLN A 128 15.00 -7.46 5.64
N THR A 129 14.55 -8.26 4.66
CA THR A 129 13.14 -8.41 4.31
C THR A 129 12.28 -8.74 5.53
N VAL A 130 11.20 -7.99 5.70
CA VAL A 130 10.21 -8.18 6.76
C VAL A 130 8.95 -8.80 6.18
N THR A 131 8.41 -9.80 6.84
CA THR A 131 7.11 -10.39 6.49
C THR A 131 6.03 -9.87 7.40
N PHE A 132 4.88 -9.54 6.83
CA PHE A 132 3.69 -9.09 7.53
C PHE A 132 2.52 -10.04 7.31
N VAL A 133 1.70 -10.21 8.35
CA VAL A 133 0.43 -10.94 8.28
C VAL A 133 -0.72 -10.01 8.67
N ARG A 134 -1.86 -10.19 8.01
CA ARG A 134 -3.05 -9.38 8.28
C ARG A 134 -3.58 -9.68 9.68
N MET A 135 -3.87 -8.64 10.45
CA MET A 135 -4.57 -8.78 11.72
C MET A 135 -6.05 -9.05 11.44
N ARG A 136 -6.56 -10.18 11.93
CA ARG A 136 -7.99 -10.51 11.86
C ARG A 136 -8.63 -10.04 13.16
N ASN A 137 -9.55 -9.10 13.06
CA ASN A 137 -10.45 -8.74 14.16
C ASN A 137 -11.62 -9.71 14.26
#